data_AF-U4QJE2-F1
#
_entry.id   AF-U4QJE2-F1
#
_cell.length_a   1.000
_cell.length_b   1.000
_cell.length_c   1.000
_cell.angle_alpha   90.00
_cell.angle_beta   90.00
_cell.angle_gamma   90.00
#
_symmetry.space_group_name_H-M   'P 1'
#
loop_
_entity.id
_entity.type
_entity.pdbx_description
1 polymer ?
#
loop_
_entity_poly.entity_id
_entity_poly.type
_entity_poly.pdbx_seq_one_letter_code
_entity_poly.pdbx_strand_id
1 'polypeptide(L)'
;MLDSKKIVKVVSVVVASISMMGVGASVSEAASFTAPKLGVSEVAPTNPSIKKGDKIFVVVKDTKKQKVNVLNANGKKTAKKVSMGSTFTAKAVKKTNGKKIVKINKSQWLNVKDVVKD
;
A
#
# COMPACT_ATOMS: atom_id res chain seq x y z
N MET A 1 -40.45 28.12 -25.77
CA MET A 1 -40.35 29.20 -24.76
C MET A 1 -38.87 29.33 -24.41
N LEU A 2 -38.20 30.31 -25.01
CA LEU A 2 -36.77 30.59 -24.83
C LEU A 2 -36.63 31.65 -23.74
N ASP A 3 -36.02 31.32 -22.61
CA ASP A 3 -35.68 32.31 -21.58
C ASP A 3 -34.18 32.25 -21.33
N SER A 4 -33.45 33.19 -21.92
CA SER A 4 -32.02 33.39 -21.66
C SER A 4 -31.80 34.87 -21.50
N LYS A 5 -31.90 35.29 -20.23
CA LYS A 5 -31.74 36.66 -19.77
C LYS A 5 -30.25 37.00 -19.74
N LYS A 6 -29.87 37.96 -20.58
CA LYS A 6 -28.60 38.72 -20.60
C LYS A 6 -27.99 38.93 -19.21
N ILE A 7 -26.75 38.48 -19.00
CA ILE A 7 -25.78 39.02 -18.02
C ILE A 7 -24.40 38.62 -18.61
N VAL A 8 -23.38 39.44 -18.84
CA VAL A 8 -22.67 40.37 -17.94
C VAL A 8 -21.83 41.34 -18.80
N LYS A 9 -21.90 42.65 -18.50
CA LYS A 9 -20.92 43.71 -18.86
C LYS A 9 -20.17 44.04 -17.56
N VAL A 10 -18.83 43.87 -17.49
CA VAL A 10 -17.76 44.89 -17.63
C VAL A 10 -17.40 45.63 -16.31
N VAL A 11 -16.07 45.76 -16.05
CA VAL A 11 -15.34 46.75 -15.20
C VAL A 11 -15.41 46.50 -13.67
N SER A 12 -14.37 46.64 -12.82
CA SER A 12 -13.00 47.18 -12.91
C SER A 12 -12.20 46.88 -11.62
N VAL A 13 -10.88 46.72 -11.78
CA VAL A 13 -9.73 47.12 -10.93
C VAL A 13 -9.89 47.24 -9.40
N VAL A 14 -9.04 46.49 -8.67
CA VAL A 14 -8.21 47.01 -7.56
C VAL A 14 -6.84 46.31 -7.61
N VAL A 15 -5.78 47.07 -7.90
CA VAL A 15 -4.38 46.67 -7.67
C VAL A 15 -4.02 47.12 -6.27
N ALA A 16 -3.84 46.20 -5.33
CA ALA A 16 -3.32 46.51 -4.00
C ALA A 16 -1.79 46.53 -4.05
N SER A 17 -1.21 47.71 -4.26
CA SER A 17 0.23 47.94 -4.08
C SER A 17 0.53 48.05 -2.58
N ILE A 18 1.00 46.96 -1.97
CA ILE A 18 1.54 46.99 -0.61
C ILE A 18 3.03 47.37 -0.72
N SER A 19 3.31 48.65 -0.52
CA SER A 19 4.65 49.16 -0.27
C SER A 19 5.07 48.75 1.14
N MET A 20 5.94 47.76 1.27
CA MET A 20 6.55 47.40 2.55
C MET A 20 8.01 47.86 2.53
N MET A 21 8.24 49.10 3.00
CA MET A 21 9.55 49.51 3.51
C MET A 21 9.52 49.35 5.03
N GLY A 22 10.38 48.49 5.55
CA GLY A 22 10.55 48.26 6.98
C GLY A 22 11.77 47.39 7.22
N VAL A 23 12.91 48.05 7.44
CA VAL A 23 14.19 47.44 7.79
C VAL A 23 14.04 46.71 9.12
N GLY A 24 14.26 45.40 9.09
CA GLY A 24 14.41 44.57 10.27
C GLY A 24 15.45 43.52 9.95
N ALA A 25 16.68 43.75 10.41
CA ALA A 25 17.75 42.77 10.33
C ALA A 25 17.37 41.57 11.19
N SER A 26 16.93 40.51 10.54
CA SER A 26 17.01 39.15 11.07
C SER A 26 17.77 38.37 10.01
N VAL A 27 19.05 38.13 10.27
CA VAL A 27 19.75 37.02 9.63
C VAL A 27 18.98 35.77 10.02
N SER A 28 18.06 35.35 9.14
CA SER A 28 17.46 34.03 9.23
C SER A 28 18.59 33.05 8.98
N GLU A 29 19.15 32.54 10.06
CA GLU A 29 20.01 31.38 10.05
C GLU A 29 19.25 30.31 9.27
N ALA A 30 19.75 29.95 8.09
CA ALA A 30 19.19 28.87 7.31
C ALA A 30 19.28 27.63 8.20
N ALA A 31 18.14 27.24 8.78
CA ALA A 31 18.02 26.02 9.55
C ALA A 31 18.54 24.90 8.66
N SER A 32 19.75 24.46 8.97
CA SER A 32 20.46 23.47 8.17
C SER A 32 19.56 22.26 8.20
N PHE A 33 19.01 21.88 7.05
CA PHE A 33 18.18 20.70 6.94
C PHE A 33 19.09 19.52 7.29
N THR A 34 19.04 19.10 8.55
CA THR A 34 19.64 17.84 8.93
C THR A 34 18.73 16.80 8.30
N ALA A 35 19.08 16.37 7.09
CA ALA A 35 18.39 15.29 6.42
C ALA A 35 18.23 14.15 7.44
N PRO A 36 17.01 13.66 7.68
CA PRO A 36 16.80 12.55 8.60
C PRO A 36 17.76 11.44 8.20
N LYS A 37 18.68 11.08 9.10
CA LYS A 37 19.59 9.96 8.86
C LYS A 37 18.70 8.77 8.51
N LEU A 38 18.97 8.10 7.38
CA LEU A 38 18.28 6.88 6.94
C LEU A 38 18.59 5.76 7.93
N GLY A 39 17.98 5.87 9.11
CA GLY A 39 18.31 5.15 10.31
C GLY A 39 17.10 4.41 10.81
N VAL A 40 16.57 3.50 10.00
CA VAL A 40 16.13 2.21 10.48
C VAL A 40 16.52 1.22 9.39
N SER A 41 17.42 0.29 9.72
CA SER A 41 17.49 -0.96 8.96
C SER A 41 16.08 -1.53 9.03
N GLU A 42 15.34 -1.49 7.92
CA GLU A 42 14.03 -2.13 7.83
C GLU A 42 14.27 -3.58 8.24
N VAL A 43 13.84 -3.93 9.45
CA VAL A 43 13.81 -5.33 9.89
C VAL A 43 12.91 -5.97 8.87
N ALA A 44 13.51 -6.68 7.91
CA ALA A 44 12.77 -7.40 6.89
C ALA A 44 11.68 -8.15 7.64
N PRO A 45 10.39 -7.89 7.36
CA PRO A 45 9.30 -8.36 8.20
C PRO A 45 9.51 -9.86 8.35
N THR A 46 9.94 -10.28 9.55
CA THR A 46 10.11 -11.68 9.88
C THR A 46 8.71 -12.23 9.83
N ASN A 47 8.36 -12.81 8.67
CA ASN A 47 6.99 -13.14 8.33
C ASN A 47 6.39 -13.87 9.53
N PRO A 48 5.48 -13.24 10.28
CA PRO A 48 5.02 -13.79 11.54
C PRO A 48 4.50 -15.20 11.27
N SER A 49 4.85 -16.16 12.13
CA SER A 49 4.49 -17.55 11.88
C SER A 49 2.97 -17.68 11.86
N ILE A 50 2.39 -17.73 10.65
CA ILE A 50 0.95 -17.85 10.42
C ILE A 50 0.44 -19.10 11.14
N LYS A 51 -0.62 -18.93 11.93
CA LYS A 51 -1.34 -19.96 12.66
C LYS A 51 -2.77 -20.09 12.13
N LYS A 52 -3.45 -21.17 12.51
CA LYS A 52 -4.89 -21.32 12.24
C LYS A 52 -5.65 -20.20 12.96
N GLY A 53 -6.61 -19.60 12.26
CA GLY A 53 -7.42 -18.48 12.75
C GLY A 53 -6.87 -17.10 12.39
N ASP A 54 -5.58 -16.99 12.02
CA ASP A 54 -5.01 -15.70 11.61
C ASP A 54 -5.70 -15.18 10.34
N LYS A 55 -5.98 -13.88 10.31
CA LYS A 55 -6.26 -13.18 9.07
C LYS A 55 -4.95 -12.97 8.32
N ILE A 56 -4.99 -13.24 7.02
CA ILE A 56 -3.84 -13.15 6.14
C ILE A 56 -4.24 -12.43 4.86
N PHE A 57 -3.29 -11.71 4.28
CA PHE A 57 -3.46 -11.06 2.99
C PHE A 57 -2.44 -11.56 2.00
N VAL A 58 -2.88 -11.67 0.75
CA VAL A 58 -2.03 -12.07 -0.36
C VAL A 58 -1.13 -10.92 -0.77
N VAL A 59 0.18 -11.14 -0.72
CA VAL A 59 1.19 -10.19 -1.17
C VAL A 59 1.91 -10.75 -2.39
N VAL A 60 2.18 -9.89 -3.35
CA VAL A 60 2.93 -10.25 -4.55
C VAL A 60 4.12 -9.33 -4.68
N LYS A 61 5.31 -9.93 -4.82
CA LYS A 61 6.56 -9.17 -5.02
C LYS A 61 6.69 -8.64 -6.45
N ASP A 62 6.10 -9.33 -7.42
CA ASP A 62 6.09 -8.93 -8.83
C ASP A 62 4.88 -8.02 -9.12
N THR A 63 5.14 -6.73 -9.29
CA THR A 63 4.13 -5.70 -9.57
C THR A 63 3.49 -5.84 -10.96
N LYS A 64 4.13 -6.54 -11.90
CA LYS A 64 3.59 -6.77 -13.25
C LYS A 64 2.58 -7.92 -13.28
N LYS A 65 2.70 -8.87 -12.34
CA LYS A 65 1.83 -10.05 -12.24
C LYS A 65 1.28 -10.16 -10.83
N GLN A 66 0.28 -9.34 -10.51
CA GLN A 66 -0.37 -9.23 -9.19
C GLN A 66 -1.26 -10.44 -8.82
N LYS A 67 -0.84 -11.66 -9.14
CA LYS A 67 -1.56 -12.90 -8.85
C LYS A 67 -0.61 -13.98 -8.34
N VAL A 68 -1.05 -14.72 -7.32
CA VAL A 68 -0.35 -15.89 -6.75
C VAL A 68 -1.00 -17.17 -7.20
N ASN A 69 -0.22 -18.24 -7.34
CA ASN A 69 -0.76 -19.54 -7.70
C ASN A 69 -1.37 -20.23 -6.48
N VAL A 70 -2.59 -20.74 -6.65
CA VAL A 70 -3.20 -21.63 -5.66
C VAL A 70 -2.52 -22.98 -5.72
N LEU A 71 -2.20 -23.53 -4.55
CA LEU A 71 -1.62 -24.84 -4.37
C LEU A 71 -2.68 -25.84 -3.91
N ASN A 72 -2.41 -27.12 -4.16
CA ASN A 72 -3.13 -28.22 -3.53
C ASN A 72 -2.50 -28.60 -2.18
N ALA A 73 -3.08 -29.59 -1.50
CA ALA A 73 -2.57 -30.07 -0.21
C ALA A 73 -1.14 -30.64 -0.28
N ASN A 74 -0.64 -30.98 -1.48
CA ASN A 74 0.70 -31.52 -1.69
C ASN A 74 1.71 -30.42 -2.08
N GLY A 75 1.30 -29.14 -2.05
CA GLY A 75 2.13 -28.01 -2.45
C GLY A 75 2.36 -27.89 -3.96
N LYS A 76 1.62 -28.64 -4.80
CA LYS A 76 1.67 -28.52 -6.26
C LYS A 76 0.78 -27.37 -6.71
N LYS A 77 1.25 -26.60 -7.70
CA LYS A 77 0.50 -25.51 -8.32
C LYS A 77 -0.74 -26.06 -9.03
N THR A 78 -1.84 -25.34 -8.90
CA THR A 78 -3.08 -25.59 -9.63
C THR A 78 -3.24 -24.55 -10.74
N ALA A 79 -4.25 -24.71 -11.61
CA ALA A 79 -4.60 -23.70 -12.60
C ALA A 79 -5.21 -22.42 -11.99
N LYS A 80 -5.67 -22.48 -10.73
CA LYS A 80 -6.30 -21.35 -10.05
C LYS A 80 -5.26 -20.36 -9.54
N LYS A 81 -5.62 -19.09 -9.57
CA LYS A 81 -4.81 -17.98 -9.06
C LYS A 81 -5.66 -17.08 -8.17
N VAL A 82 -4.99 -16.39 -7.24
CA VAL A 82 -5.60 -15.41 -6.35
C VAL A 82 -4.93 -14.06 -6.56
N SER A 83 -5.72 -12.99 -6.57
CA SER A 83 -5.22 -11.63 -6.76
C SER A 83 -4.56 -11.09 -5.49
N MET A 84 -3.56 -10.24 -5.66
CA MET A 84 -2.96 -9.45 -4.57
C MET A 84 -4.05 -8.65 -3.82
N GLY A 85 -3.87 -8.45 -2.50
CA GLY A 85 -4.82 -7.75 -1.64
C GLY A 85 -6.02 -8.59 -1.18
N SER A 86 -6.18 -9.82 -1.68
CA SER A 86 -7.21 -10.72 -1.18
C SER A 86 -6.93 -11.12 0.27
N THR A 87 -7.95 -11.02 1.12
CA THR A 87 -7.86 -11.38 2.54
C THR A 87 -8.55 -12.72 2.80
N PHE A 88 -7.93 -13.57 3.62
CA PHE A 88 -8.47 -14.87 4.02
C PHE A 88 -8.23 -15.12 5.50
N THR A 89 -9.02 -16.02 6.09
CA THR A 89 -8.72 -16.60 7.39
C THR A 89 -8.01 -17.93 7.19
N ALA A 90 -6.85 -18.08 7.81
CA ALA A 90 -6.06 -19.31 7.78
C ALA A 90 -6.83 -20.47 8.44
N LYS A 91 -7.23 -21.47 7.66
CA LYS A 91 -7.98 -22.64 8.15
C LYS A 91 -7.07 -23.74 8.71
N ALA A 92 -5.84 -23.83 8.20
CA ALA A 92 -4.81 -24.76 8.63
C ALA A 92 -3.44 -24.34 8.08
N VAL A 93 -2.35 -24.75 8.72
CA VAL A 93 -0.98 -24.52 8.24
C VAL A 93 -0.22 -25.82 8.35
N LYS A 94 0.56 -26.16 7.32
CA LYS A 94 1.42 -27.35 7.35
C LYS A 94 2.67 -27.17 6.52
N LYS A 95 3.64 -28.07 6.69
CA LYS A 95 4.85 -28.16 5.87
C LYS A 95 4.69 -29.28 4.85
N THR A 96 5.03 -29.03 3.59
CA THR A 96 5.02 -30.03 2.52
C THR A 96 6.16 -29.74 1.57
N ASN A 97 6.95 -30.76 1.20
CA ASN A 97 8.13 -30.63 0.34
C ASN A 97 9.08 -29.50 0.82
N GLY A 98 9.32 -29.43 2.12
CA GLY A 98 10.16 -28.40 2.74
C GLY A 98 9.54 -26.99 2.84
N LYS A 99 8.36 -26.75 2.25
CA LYS A 99 7.70 -25.44 2.20
C LYS A 99 6.51 -25.37 3.15
N LYS A 100 6.35 -24.26 3.89
CA LYS A 100 5.14 -24.00 4.68
C LYS A 100 4.03 -23.48 3.77
N ILE A 101 2.84 -24.07 3.89
CA ILE A 101 1.64 -23.69 3.15
C ILE A 101 0.48 -23.46 4.12
N VAL A 102 -0.40 -22.52 3.77
CA VAL A 102 -1.60 -22.16 4.54
C VAL A 102 -2.85 -22.48 3.73
N LYS A 103 -3.84 -23.07 4.39
CA LYS A 103 -5.14 -23.41 3.81
C LYS A 103 -6.07 -22.20 3.91
N ILE A 104 -6.55 -21.72 2.77
CA ILE A 104 -7.51 -20.61 2.70
C ILE A 104 -8.95 -21.11 2.49
N ASN A 105 -9.11 -22.28 1.84
CA ASN A 105 -10.42 -22.89 1.61
C ASN A 105 -10.32 -24.43 1.53
N LYS A 106 -11.43 -25.15 1.29
CA LYS A 106 -11.54 -26.63 1.32
C LYS A 106 -10.32 -27.35 0.73
N SER A 107 -9.93 -27.03 -0.50
CA SER A 107 -8.79 -27.67 -1.19
C SER A 107 -7.73 -26.68 -1.67
N GLN A 108 -7.87 -25.41 -1.27
CA GLN A 108 -7.03 -24.31 -1.76
C GLN A 108 -6.01 -23.92 -0.69
N TRP A 109 -4.75 -23.94 -1.09
CA TRP A 109 -3.61 -23.60 -0.26
C TRP A 109 -2.81 -22.47 -0.92
N LEU A 110 -2.11 -21.69 -0.11
CA LEU A 110 -1.16 -20.69 -0.55
C LEU A 110 0.20 -20.94 0.10
N ASN A 111 1.26 -20.49 -0.54
CA ASN A 111 2.57 -20.49 0.08
C ASN A 111 2.61 -19.40 1.14
N VAL A 112 3.16 -19.70 2.32
CA VAL A 112 3.29 -18.71 3.40
C VAL A 112 4.17 -17.51 2.97
N LYS A 113 5.05 -17.68 2.00
CA LYS A 113 5.87 -16.57 1.44
C LYS A 113 5.07 -15.56 0.61
N ASP A 114 3.89 -15.95 0.15
CA ASP A 114 3.03 -15.15 -0.74
C ASP A 114 1.86 -14.51 0.05
N VAL A 115 1.93 -14.59 1.38
CA VAL A 115 0.94 -14.02 2.29
C VAL A 115 1.64 -13.39 3.49
N VAL A 116 1.03 -12.36 4.06
CA VAL A 116 1.42 -11.80 5.36
C VAL A 116 0.21 -11.81 6.29
N LYS A 117 0.47 -11.77 7.59
CA LYS A 117 -0.58 -11.67 8.60
C LYS A 117 -1.10 -10.22 8.68
N ASP A 118 -2.42 -10.09 8.87
CA ASP A 118 -3.13 -8.87 9.26
C ASP A 118 -2.87 -8.51 10.72
#